data_AF-A0A2G6MP40-F1
#
_entry.id   AF-A0A2G6MP40-F1
#
_cell.length_a   1.000
_cell.length_b   1.000
_cell.length_c   1.000
_cell.angle_alpha   90.00
_cell.angle_beta   90.00
_cell.angle_gamma   90.00
#
_symmetry.space_group_name_H-M   'P 1'
#
loop_
_entity.id
_entity.type
_entity.pdbx_description
1 polymer ?
#
loop_
_entity_poly.entity_id
_entity_poly.type
_entity_poly.pdbx_seq_one_letter_code
_entity_poly.pdbx_strand_id
1 'polypeptide(L)'
;MKMNIQWIVSGLIIFFSTALQALAGTVCDPIDIAWLSEQAQLPKGTEILLKRERNGLCEVVVAIDGNLAPLYAGKEFIIIGSMYEKKVPVTGNTMAELKEVAKVERQKAQAREALAVEKRKAFFKARYAELDKMTAITFGPSSAKKSVYVVTDPNCSHCKKLLPLMEEVAFEGQLKLKVILFPVLGKKSEQMAVHALCNDFTYGQYLAMSGKETGEVCDRSTQLLAKTKAFFQAADISFVPMVVAGDGSWVVEGSNINKIRSFLGLDCDTEADGGNTGCGSAKAE
;
A
#
# COMPACT_ATOMS: atom_id res chain seq x y z
N MET A 1 -67.28 25.28 77.02
CA MET A 1 -66.38 26.36 77.49
C MET A 1 -64.94 25.88 77.28
N LYS A 2 -64.11 26.71 76.63
CA LYS A 2 -62.68 26.54 76.27
C LYS A 2 -62.33 25.68 75.04
N MET A 3 -62.58 26.31 73.90
CA MET A 3 -61.67 26.54 72.76
C MET A 3 -60.20 26.15 72.94
N ASN A 4 -59.63 25.47 71.94
CA ASN A 4 -58.27 25.75 71.48
C ASN A 4 -58.08 25.40 70.01
N ILE A 5 -57.60 26.39 69.27
CA ILE A 5 -57.33 26.43 67.82
C ILE A 5 -55.83 26.26 67.67
N GLN A 6 -55.37 25.35 66.82
CA GLN A 6 -54.00 25.40 66.33
C GLN A 6 -53.93 24.96 64.86
N TRP A 7 -53.56 25.93 64.04
CA TRP A 7 -53.33 25.83 62.60
C TRP A 7 -52.04 25.07 62.33
N ILE A 8 -52.07 24.09 61.40
CA ILE A 8 -50.88 23.66 60.67
C ILE A 8 -51.23 23.65 59.18
N VAL A 9 -50.63 24.60 58.48
CA VAL A 9 -50.55 24.68 57.02
C VAL A 9 -49.60 23.57 56.57
N SER A 10 -50.12 22.53 55.95
CA SER A 10 -49.28 21.53 55.25
C SER A 10 -49.41 21.71 53.75
N GLY A 11 -48.31 22.20 53.18
CA GLY A 11 -48.15 22.52 51.77
C GLY A 11 -48.25 21.32 50.85
N LEU A 12 -48.87 21.59 49.71
CA LEU A 12 -48.98 20.75 48.53
C LEU A 12 -47.59 20.62 47.87
N ILE A 13 -46.89 19.51 48.08
CA ILE A 13 -45.69 19.14 47.30
C ILE A 13 -46.14 18.23 46.17
N ILE A 14 -46.36 18.82 44.99
CA ILE A 14 -46.55 18.08 43.74
C ILE A 14 -45.15 17.65 43.26
N PHE A 15 -44.84 16.36 43.42
CA PHE A 15 -43.68 15.74 42.76
C PHE A 15 -43.95 15.68 41.25
N PHE A 16 -43.48 16.68 40.51
CA PHE A 16 -43.33 16.60 39.06
C PHE A 16 -42.08 15.74 38.75
N SER A 17 -42.27 14.43 38.69
CA SER A 17 -41.25 13.51 38.18
C SER A 17 -41.16 13.64 36.67
N THR A 18 -40.42 14.64 36.18
CA THR A 18 -39.97 14.67 34.80
C THR A 18 -38.93 13.57 34.62
N ALA A 19 -39.37 12.43 34.10
CA ALA A 19 -38.47 11.40 33.59
C ALA A 19 -37.76 11.94 32.34
N LEU A 20 -36.64 12.61 32.56
CA LEU A 20 -35.69 12.93 31.51
C LEU A 20 -34.98 11.60 31.16
N GLN A 21 -35.57 10.82 30.25
CA GLN A 21 -34.87 9.71 29.64
C GLN A 21 -33.78 10.31 28.75
N ALA A 22 -32.59 10.48 29.32
CA ALA A 22 -31.38 10.66 28.52
C ALA A 22 -31.29 9.44 27.58
N LEU A 23 -31.32 9.69 26.27
CA LEU A 23 -30.86 8.72 25.27
C LEU A 23 -29.38 8.49 25.56
N ALA A 24 -29.08 7.51 26.40
CA ALA A 24 -27.71 7.07 26.63
C ALA A 24 -27.26 6.37 25.34
N GLY A 25 -26.50 7.09 24.51
CA GLY A 25 -25.91 6.54 23.30
C GLY A 25 -25.05 5.31 23.61
N THR A 26 -25.00 4.36 22.69
CA THR A 26 -24.18 3.15 22.82
C THR A 26 -22.70 3.52 22.74
N VAL A 27 -21.83 2.69 23.31
CA VAL A 27 -20.36 2.86 23.17
C VAL A 27 -19.93 2.84 21.69
N CYS A 28 -20.74 2.25 20.82
CA CYS A 28 -20.49 2.21 19.38
C CYS A 28 -20.89 3.47 18.63
N ASP A 29 -21.81 4.30 19.14
CA ASP A 29 -22.37 5.43 18.39
C ASP A 29 -21.31 6.41 17.84
N PRO A 30 -20.32 6.87 18.63
CA PRO A 30 -19.32 7.83 18.14
C PRO A 30 -18.26 7.19 17.24
N ILE A 31 -18.24 5.86 17.08
CA ILE A 31 -17.17 5.15 16.38
C ILE A 31 -17.45 5.12 14.87
N ASP A 32 -16.72 5.92 14.11
CA ASP A 32 -16.69 5.93 12.65
C ASP A 32 -15.24 5.94 12.10
N ILE A 33 -15.08 6.01 10.78
CA ILE A 33 -13.75 6.02 10.14
C ILE A 33 -12.93 7.26 10.56
N ALA A 34 -13.58 8.41 10.74
CA ALA A 34 -12.89 9.63 11.12
C ALA A 34 -12.34 9.49 12.55
N TRP A 35 -13.17 9.03 13.47
CA TRP A 35 -12.76 8.73 14.85
C TRP A 35 -11.63 7.70 14.89
N LEU A 36 -11.74 6.59 14.14
CA LEU A 36 -10.67 5.58 14.10
C LEU A 36 -9.35 6.15 13.55
N SER A 37 -9.41 7.09 12.60
CA SER A 37 -8.23 7.71 12.01
C SER A 37 -7.51 8.67 12.98
N GLU A 38 -8.22 9.19 13.99
CA GLU A 38 -7.59 9.95 15.07
C GLU A 38 -6.78 9.04 16.01
N GLN A 39 -7.18 7.76 16.12
CA GLN A 39 -6.52 6.79 17.00
C GLN A 39 -5.32 6.11 16.33
N ALA A 40 -5.40 5.84 15.02
CA ALA A 40 -4.36 5.17 14.27
C ALA A 40 -4.33 5.57 12.79
N GLN A 41 -3.18 5.40 12.13
CA GLN A 41 -3.08 5.58 10.69
C GLN A 41 -3.86 4.48 9.97
N LEU A 42 -4.97 4.85 9.33
CA LEU A 42 -5.78 3.95 8.53
C LEU A 42 -5.42 4.06 7.04
N PRO A 43 -5.27 2.93 6.32
CA PRO A 43 -5.14 2.96 4.87
C PRO A 43 -6.36 3.59 4.19
N LYS A 44 -6.14 4.21 3.03
CA LYS A 44 -7.23 4.77 2.22
C LYS A 44 -8.20 3.67 1.80
N GLY A 45 -9.50 3.96 1.83
CA GLY A 45 -10.53 2.99 1.47
C GLY A 45 -10.81 1.94 2.56
N THR A 46 -10.38 2.19 3.79
CA THR A 46 -10.83 1.42 4.96
C THR A 46 -12.34 1.60 5.14
N GLU A 47 -13.07 0.50 5.30
CA GLU A 47 -14.53 0.50 5.49
C GLU A 47 -14.90 -0.27 6.76
N ILE A 48 -15.83 0.26 7.56
CA ILE A 48 -16.38 -0.46 8.71
C ILE A 48 -17.47 -1.42 8.21
N LEU A 49 -17.27 -2.72 8.44
CA LEU A 49 -18.22 -3.78 8.05
C LEU A 49 -19.11 -4.23 9.21
N LEU A 50 -18.64 -4.06 10.44
CA LEU A 50 -19.37 -4.43 11.65
C LEU A 50 -19.09 -3.43 12.76
N LYS A 51 -20.14 -3.07 13.50
CA LYS A 51 -20.09 -2.44 14.83
C LYS A 51 -21.03 -3.20 15.75
N ARG A 52 -20.56 -3.59 16.94
CA ARG A 52 -21.37 -4.31 17.93
C ARG A 52 -20.89 -4.00 19.34
N GLU A 53 -21.80 -3.65 20.23
CA GLU A 53 -21.43 -3.43 21.63
C GLU A 53 -21.16 -4.77 22.34
N ARG A 54 -20.05 -4.81 23.10
CA ARG A 54 -19.58 -5.98 23.85
C ARG A 54 -18.91 -5.50 25.14
N ASN A 55 -19.53 -5.77 26.30
CA ASN A 55 -18.93 -5.54 27.62
C ASN A 55 -18.35 -4.11 27.82
N GLY A 56 -19.09 -3.09 27.36
CA GLY A 56 -18.67 -1.69 27.47
C GLY A 56 -17.62 -1.24 26.45
N LEU A 57 -17.35 -2.05 25.43
CA LEU A 57 -16.53 -1.72 24.26
C LEU A 57 -17.36 -1.86 22.98
N CYS A 58 -16.93 -1.20 21.91
CA CYS A 58 -17.45 -1.46 20.58
C CYS A 58 -16.52 -2.43 19.83
N GLU A 59 -16.98 -3.64 19.55
CA GLU A 59 -16.36 -4.54 18.59
C GLU A 59 -16.57 -3.97 17.19
N VAL A 60 -15.47 -3.73 16.47
CA VAL A 60 -15.47 -3.19 15.12
C VAL A 60 -14.68 -4.13 14.22
N VAL A 61 -15.22 -4.43 13.03
CA VAL A 61 -14.46 -5.12 11.99
C VAL A 61 -14.35 -4.21 10.79
N VAL A 62 -13.13 -3.93 10.37
CA VAL A 62 -12.85 -3.09 9.20
C VAL A 62 -12.32 -3.92 8.04
N ALA A 63 -12.67 -3.53 6.82
CA ALA A 63 -12.05 -4.01 5.58
C ALA A 63 -10.83 -3.14 5.26
N ILE A 64 -9.66 -3.76 5.10
CA ILE A 64 -8.41 -3.11 4.69
C ILE A 64 -7.81 -3.95 3.58
N ASP A 65 -7.71 -3.41 2.37
CA ASP A 65 -7.16 -4.09 1.20
C ASP A 65 -7.74 -5.50 0.98
N GLY A 66 -9.04 -5.64 1.23
CA GLY A 66 -9.78 -6.90 1.10
C GLY A 66 -9.65 -7.86 2.29
N ASN A 67 -8.80 -7.56 3.28
CA ASN A 67 -8.70 -8.32 4.51
C ASN A 67 -9.56 -7.71 5.61
N LEU A 68 -10.05 -8.56 6.51
CA LEU A 68 -10.81 -8.13 7.67
C LEU A 68 -9.90 -7.99 8.87
N ALA A 69 -9.94 -6.85 9.55
CA ALA A 69 -9.22 -6.60 10.78
C ALA A 69 -10.21 -6.31 11.92
N PRO A 70 -10.28 -7.17 12.95
CA PRO A 70 -11.06 -6.90 14.15
C PRO A 70 -10.30 -5.96 15.09
N LEU A 71 -11.03 -5.02 15.69
CA LEU A 71 -10.54 -4.15 16.75
C LEU A 71 -11.66 -3.88 17.76
N TYR A 72 -11.28 -3.40 18.94
CA TYR A 72 -12.22 -3.01 19.99
C TYR A 72 -12.00 -1.53 20.32
N ALA A 73 -13.05 -0.72 20.21
CA ALA A 73 -13.00 0.69 20.52
C ALA A 73 -13.58 0.95 21.92
N GLY A 74 -12.82 1.65 22.75
CA GLY A 74 -13.31 2.33 23.94
C GLY A 74 -13.71 3.77 23.60
N LYS A 75 -13.84 4.63 24.62
CA LYS A 75 -14.21 6.04 24.40
C LYS A 75 -13.11 6.86 23.72
N GLU A 76 -11.85 6.56 24.01
CA GLU A 76 -10.68 7.36 23.60
C GLU A 76 -9.49 6.49 23.17
N PHE A 77 -9.73 5.21 22.86
CA PHE A 77 -8.67 4.28 22.48
C PHE A 77 -9.20 3.12 21.64
N ILE A 78 -8.30 2.46 20.90
CA ILE A 78 -8.55 1.17 20.25
C ILE A 78 -7.65 0.08 20.82
N ILE A 79 -8.15 -1.16 20.82
CA ILE A 79 -7.40 -2.38 21.15
C ILE A 79 -7.44 -3.29 19.93
N ILE A 80 -6.26 -3.68 19.45
CA ILE A 80 -6.12 -4.65 18.35
C ILE A 80 -5.69 -5.98 18.95
N GLY A 81 -6.45 -7.04 18.69
CA GLY A 81 -6.16 -8.36 19.24
C GLY A 81 -7.35 -9.30 19.20
N SER A 82 -7.26 -10.39 19.95
CA SER A 82 -8.33 -11.37 20.11
C SER A 82 -8.94 -11.27 21.51
N MET A 83 -10.25 -11.10 21.58
CA MET A 83 -11.04 -11.15 22.79
C MET A 83 -11.48 -12.59 23.08
N TYR A 84 -11.28 -13.00 24.33
CA TYR A 84 -11.85 -14.22 24.89
C TYR A 84 -12.74 -13.87 26.07
N GLU A 85 -13.92 -14.47 26.13
CA GLU A 85 -14.81 -14.36 27.28
C GLU A 85 -15.03 -15.75 27.85
N LYS A 86 -14.61 -15.99 29.10
CA LYS A 86 -14.77 -17.28 29.78
C LYS A 86 -14.30 -18.48 28.91
N LYS A 87 -13.12 -18.33 28.28
CA LYS A 87 -12.51 -19.29 27.33
C LYS A 87 -13.20 -19.41 25.96
N VAL A 88 -14.21 -18.59 25.66
CA VAL A 88 -14.85 -18.53 24.34
C VAL A 88 -14.13 -17.51 23.45
N PRO A 89 -13.67 -17.86 22.24
CA PRO A 89 -12.97 -16.95 21.33
C PRO A 89 -13.98 -16.02 20.63
N VAL A 90 -14.35 -14.91 21.28
CA VAL A 90 -15.35 -13.96 20.78
C VAL A 90 -14.96 -13.43 19.40
N THR A 91 -13.74 -12.94 19.24
CA THR A 91 -13.24 -12.46 17.95
C THR A 91 -13.27 -13.57 16.90
N GLY A 92 -12.81 -14.77 17.24
CA GLY A 92 -12.79 -15.91 16.33
C GLY A 92 -14.17 -16.26 15.79
N ASN A 93 -15.19 -16.23 16.65
CA ASN A 93 -16.58 -16.45 16.27
C ASN A 93 -17.10 -15.34 15.35
N THR A 94 -16.84 -14.07 15.68
CA THR A 94 -17.19 -12.93 14.81
C THR A 94 -16.54 -13.05 13.43
N MET A 95 -15.27 -13.42 13.36
CA MET A 95 -14.57 -13.61 12.07
C MET A 95 -15.10 -14.81 11.29
N ALA A 96 -15.57 -15.86 11.97
CA ALA A 96 -16.24 -16.99 11.34
C ALA A 96 -17.62 -16.60 10.78
N GLU A 97 -18.39 -15.78 11.49
CA GLU A 97 -19.66 -15.20 11.00
C GLU A 97 -19.43 -14.38 9.72
N LEU A 98 -18.33 -13.64 9.65
CA LEU A 98 -17.99 -12.77 8.54
C LEU A 98 -17.22 -13.45 7.40
N LYS A 99 -17.13 -14.79 7.38
CA LYS A 99 -16.33 -15.52 6.38
C LYS A 99 -16.71 -15.18 4.93
N GLU A 100 -18.01 -15.14 4.62
CA GLU A 100 -18.46 -14.80 3.26
C GLU A 100 -18.25 -13.33 2.92
N VAL A 101 -18.42 -12.44 3.90
CA VAL A 101 -18.08 -11.01 3.76
C VAL A 101 -16.59 -10.86 3.45
N ALA A 102 -15.72 -11.56 4.18
CA ALA A 102 -14.27 -11.55 3.94
C ALA A 102 -13.93 -12.05 2.52
N LYS A 103 -14.65 -13.06 2.01
CA LYS A 103 -14.46 -13.55 0.64
C LYS A 103 -14.84 -12.48 -0.40
N VAL A 104 -15.98 -11.82 -0.22
CA VAL A 104 -16.43 -10.75 -1.11
C VAL A 104 -15.45 -9.57 -1.09
N GLU A 105 -14.97 -9.15 0.08
CA GLU A 105 -14.02 -8.04 0.18
C GLU A 105 -12.67 -8.37 -0.46
N ARG A 106 -12.18 -9.61 -0.31
CA ARG A 106 -10.98 -10.07 -1.04
C ARG A 106 -11.18 -10.03 -2.55
N GLN A 107 -12.33 -10.50 -3.05
CA GLN A 107 -12.63 -10.48 -4.48
C GLN A 107 -12.71 -9.05 -5.03
N LYS A 108 -13.34 -8.13 -4.29
CA LYS A 108 -13.37 -6.70 -4.66
C LYS A 108 -11.96 -6.10 -4.68
N ALA A 109 -11.12 -6.41 -3.70
CA ALA A 109 -9.74 -5.94 -3.68
C ALA A 109 -8.94 -6.45 -4.87
N GLN A 110 -9.03 -7.76 -5.19
CA GLN A 110 -8.39 -8.35 -6.36
C GLN A 110 -8.87 -7.73 -7.68
N ALA A 111 -10.18 -7.48 -7.81
CA ALA A 111 -10.72 -6.81 -9.00
C ALA A 111 -10.23 -5.36 -9.14
N ARG A 112 -10.13 -4.62 -8.03
CA ARG A 112 -9.55 -3.26 -8.00
C ARG A 112 -8.07 -3.28 -8.38
N GLU A 113 -7.30 -4.22 -7.85
CA GLU A 113 -5.88 -4.40 -8.18
C GLU A 113 -5.69 -4.72 -9.66
N ALA A 114 -6.45 -5.69 -10.21
CA ALA A 114 -6.39 -6.04 -11.62
C ALA A 114 -6.74 -4.85 -12.53
N LEU A 115 -7.77 -4.07 -12.18
CA LEU A 115 -8.13 -2.85 -12.90
C LEU A 115 -7.00 -1.80 -12.83
N ALA A 116 -6.34 -1.66 -11.67
CA ALA A 116 -5.23 -0.73 -11.50
C ALA A 116 -4.02 -1.14 -12.37
N VAL A 117 -3.70 -2.43 -12.44
CA VAL A 117 -2.65 -2.98 -13.32
C VAL A 117 -2.95 -2.66 -14.78
N GLU A 118 -4.17 -2.90 -15.26
CA GLU A 118 -4.54 -2.60 -16.65
C GLU A 118 -4.52 -1.09 -16.96
N LYS A 119 -4.96 -0.24 -16.01
CA LYS A 119 -4.83 1.21 -16.14
C LYS A 119 -3.38 1.65 -16.26
N ARG A 120 -2.48 1.10 -15.44
CA ARG A 120 -1.04 1.41 -15.51
C ARG A 120 -0.44 0.95 -16.82
N LYS A 121 -0.76 -0.26 -17.29
CA LYS A 121 -0.35 -0.76 -18.61
C LYS A 121 -0.79 0.18 -19.73
N ALA A 122 -2.05 0.62 -19.72
CA ALA A 122 -2.56 1.59 -20.70
C ALA A 122 -1.82 2.93 -20.62
N PHE A 123 -1.55 3.42 -19.41
CA PHE A 123 -0.79 4.64 -19.16
C PHE A 123 0.63 4.56 -19.75
N PHE A 124 1.37 3.50 -19.47
CA PHE A 124 2.72 3.33 -20.00
C PHE A 124 2.74 3.14 -21.51
N LYS A 125 1.81 2.36 -22.07
CA LYS A 125 1.68 2.19 -23.52
C LYS A 125 1.43 3.53 -24.24
N ALA A 126 0.62 4.41 -23.65
CA ALA A 126 0.35 5.73 -24.22
C ALA A 126 1.52 6.71 -24.06
N ARG A 127 2.41 6.51 -23.07
CA ARG A 127 3.40 7.51 -22.65
C ARG A 127 4.85 7.00 -22.59
N TYR A 128 5.16 5.88 -23.25
CA TYR A 128 6.50 5.28 -23.22
C TYR A 128 7.61 6.23 -23.73
N ALA A 129 7.29 7.13 -24.66
CA ALA A 129 8.24 8.15 -25.15
C ALA A 129 8.63 9.18 -24.07
N GLU A 130 7.80 9.37 -23.04
CA GLU A 130 8.14 10.20 -21.89
C GLU A 130 9.07 9.47 -20.91
N LEU A 131 8.90 8.15 -20.74
CA LEU A 131 9.81 7.30 -19.97
C LEU A 131 11.24 7.38 -20.47
N ASP A 132 11.41 7.36 -21.80
CA ASP A 132 12.73 7.44 -22.42
C ASP A 132 13.51 8.68 -21.97
N LYS A 133 12.83 9.82 -21.92
CA LYS A 133 13.37 11.11 -21.49
C LYS A 133 13.63 11.20 -19.98
N MET A 134 13.33 10.15 -19.21
CA MET A 134 13.59 10.06 -17.77
C MET A 134 14.70 9.05 -17.44
N THR A 135 15.30 8.45 -18.47
CA THR A 135 16.41 7.50 -18.32
C THR A 135 17.61 8.19 -17.69
N ALA A 136 18.02 7.71 -16.53
CA ALA A 136 19.20 8.17 -15.82
C ALA A 136 20.47 7.44 -16.29
N ILE A 137 20.36 6.12 -16.46
CA ILE A 137 21.47 5.23 -16.79
C ILE A 137 21.01 4.27 -17.89
N THR A 138 21.86 4.05 -18.89
CA THR A 138 21.64 3.03 -19.93
C THR A 138 22.72 1.96 -19.82
N PHE A 139 22.32 0.69 -19.89
CA PHE A 139 23.20 -0.47 -19.77
C PHE A 139 22.82 -1.58 -20.76
N GLY A 140 23.75 -2.48 -21.09
CA GLY A 140 23.53 -3.63 -21.98
C GLY A 140 24.27 -3.56 -23.32
N PRO A 141 24.18 -4.61 -24.16
CA PRO A 141 24.97 -4.77 -25.39
C PRO A 141 24.83 -3.60 -26.36
N SER A 142 25.92 -3.13 -26.97
CA SER A 142 25.88 -2.02 -27.95
C SER A 142 25.06 -2.33 -29.21
N SER A 143 24.93 -3.61 -29.56
CA SER A 143 24.13 -4.13 -30.67
C SER A 143 22.61 -4.18 -30.41
N ALA A 144 22.19 -4.01 -29.14
CA ALA A 144 20.80 -4.16 -28.74
C ALA A 144 19.91 -3.06 -29.36
N LYS A 145 18.85 -3.48 -30.07
CA LYS A 145 17.85 -2.57 -30.66
C LYS A 145 16.61 -2.39 -29.80
N LYS A 146 16.34 -3.36 -28.92
CA LYS A 146 15.20 -3.34 -27.99
C LYS A 146 15.66 -2.83 -26.63
N SER A 147 14.74 -2.25 -25.87
CA SER A 147 15.01 -1.81 -24.51
C SER A 147 13.89 -2.21 -23.55
N VAL A 148 14.21 -2.22 -22.26
CA VAL A 148 13.26 -2.26 -21.16
C VAL A 148 13.61 -1.16 -20.17
N TYR A 149 12.60 -0.61 -19.51
CA TYR A 149 12.80 0.37 -18.44
C TYR A 149 12.76 -0.34 -17.10
N VAL A 150 13.72 -0.01 -16.22
CA VAL A 150 13.73 -0.48 -14.83
C VAL A 150 13.60 0.73 -13.92
N VAL A 151 12.46 0.83 -13.26
CA VAL A 151 12.16 1.90 -12.29
C VAL A 151 12.65 1.45 -10.92
N THR A 152 13.51 2.25 -10.30
CA THR A 152 14.27 1.83 -9.11
C THR A 152 14.42 2.97 -8.11
N ASP A 153 14.60 2.60 -6.83
CA ASP A 153 15.03 3.50 -5.76
C ASP A 153 16.39 3.00 -5.25
N PRO A 154 17.42 3.88 -5.14
CA PRO A 154 18.77 3.48 -4.76
C PRO A 154 18.89 2.91 -3.34
N ASN A 155 17.93 3.18 -2.47
CA ASN A 155 17.89 2.66 -1.10
C ASN A 155 16.93 1.46 -0.94
N CYS A 156 16.31 0.97 -2.02
CA CYS A 156 15.38 -0.16 -1.97
C CYS A 156 16.11 -1.51 -2.06
N SER A 157 15.95 -2.36 -1.04
CA SER A 157 16.55 -3.70 -1.00
C SER A 157 16.09 -4.61 -2.14
N HIS A 158 14.80 -4.58 -2.49
CA HIS A 158 14.25 -5.34 -3.62
C HIS A 158 14.79 -4.85 -4.97
N CYS A 159 14.99 -3.54 -5.13
CA CYS A 159 15.63 -2.99 -6.32
C CYS A 159 17.08 -3.46 -6.47
N LYS A 160 17.86 -3.44 -5.37
CA LYS A 160 19.25 -3.91 -5.36
C LYS A 160 19.38 -5.38 -5.72
N LYS A 161 18.40 -6.22 -5.35
CA LYS A 161 18.36 -7.63 -5.75
C LYS A 161 17.94 -7.82 -7.21
N LEU A 162 17.01 -7.02 -7.70
CA LEU A 162 16.50 -7.15 -9.07
C LEU A 162 17.52 -6.73 -10.13
N LEU A 163 18.27 -5.66 -9.90
CA LEU A 163 19.13 -5.07 -10.92
C LEU A 163 20.22 -6.03 -11.46
N PRO A 164 20.96 -6.80 -10.63
CA PRO A 164 21.88 -7.82 -11.14
C PRO A 164 21.20 -8.85 -12.05
N LEU A 165 20.00 -9.34 -11.67
CA LEU A 165 19.23 -10.27 -12.49
C LEU A 165 18.78 -9.63 -13.81
N MET A 166 18.46 -8.33 -13.80
CA MET A 166 18.13 -7.60 -15.01
C MET A 166 19.33 -7.43 -15.94
N GLU A 167 20.54 -7.33 -15.39
CA GLU A 167 21.78 -7.31 -16.19
C GLU A 167 21.94 -8.62 -16.97
N GLU A 168 21.76 -9.77 -16.33
CA GLU A 168 21.76 -11.08 -17.00
C GLU A 168 20.70 -11.15 -18.11
N VAL A 169 19.46 -10.77 -17.78
CA VAL A 169 18.34 -10.70 -18.75
C VAL A 169 18.65 -9.76 -19.93
N ALA A 170 19.39 -8.67 -19.70
CA ALA A 170 19.74 -7.74 -20.76
C ALA A 170 20.71 -8.36 -21.77
N PHE A 171 21.69 -9.13 -21.31
CA PHE A 171 22.64 -9.81 -22.18
C PHE A 171 22.00 -10.98 -22.91
N GLU A 172 21.24 -11.81 -22.21
CA GLU A 172 20.52 -12.95 -22.80
C GLU A 172 19.51 -12.49 -23.86
N GLY A 173 18.70 -11.48 -23.53
CA GLY A 173 17.66 -10.95 -24.42
C GLY A 173 18.17 -9.98 -25.49
N GLN A 174 19.48 -9.66 -25.51
CA GLN A 174 20.05 -8.61 -26.37
C GLN A 174 19.29 -7.27 -26.25
N LEU A 175 19.11 -6.80 -25.01
CA LEU A 175 18.31 -5.63 -24.65
C LEU A 175 19.17 -4.52 -24.03
N LYS A 176 18.74 -3.27 -24.20
CA LYS A 176 19.19 -2.15 -23.37
C LYS A 176 18.33 -2.03 -22.12
N LEU A 177 18.95 -2.00 -20.95
CA LEU A 177 18.30 -1.54 -19.72
C LEU A 177 18.36 -0.02 -19.68
N LYS A 178 17.20 0.60 -19.46
CA LYS A 178 17.05 2.04 -19.22
C LYS A 178 16.59 2.24 -17.78
N VAL A 179 17.51 2.61 -16.91
CA VAL A 179 17.25 2.77 -15.48
C VAL A 179 16.64 4.15 -15.23
N ILE A 180 15.50 4.17 -14.54
CA ILE A 180 14.80 5.39 -14.13
C ILE A 180 14.82 5.46 -12.61
N LEU A 181 15.37 6.56 -12.08
CA LEU A 181 15.46 6.76 -10.62
C LEU A 181 14.17 7.40 -10.10
N PHE A 182 13.45 6.68 -9.24
CA PHE A 182 12.24 7.13 -8.56
C PHE A 182 12.39 6.98 -7.04
N PRO A 183 13.00 7.96 -6.35
CA PRO A 183 13.29 7.88 -4.92
C PRO A 183 12.02 8.06 -4.08
N VAL A 184 11.36 6.97 -3.73
CA VAL A 184 10.08 6.95 -2.98
C VAL A 184 10.24 6.59 -1.50
N LEU A 185 11.40 6.10 -1.07
CA LEU A 185 11.64 5.67 0.31
C LEU A 185 12.16 6.79 1.23
N GLY A 186 11.96 8.05 0.84
CA GLY A 186 12.24 9.24 1.65
C GLY A 186 13.56 9.94 1.33
N LYS A 187 13.97 10.86 2.22
CA LYS A 187 15.08 11.80 1.99
C LYS A 187 16.41 11.13 1.64
N LYS A 188 16.69 9.97 2.24
CA LYS A 188 17.92 9.22 1.96
C LYS A 188 17.98 8.74 0.51
N SER A 189 16.88 8.19 0.01
CA SER A 189 16.75 7.79 -1.40
C SER A 189 16.94 8.96 -2.36
N GLU A 190 16.36 10.12 -2.00
CA GLU A 190 16.49 11.34 -2.77
C GLU A 190 17.95 11.82 -2.85
N GLN A 191 18.66 11.85 -1.71
CA GLN A 191 20.08 12.22 -1.66
C GLN A 191 20.96 11.28 -2.49
N MET A 192 20.71 9.96 -2.40
CA MET A 192 21.41 8.97 -3.21
C MET A 192 21.13 9.16 -4.71
N ALA A 193 19.88 9.39 -5.09
CA ALA A 193 19.53 9.61 -6.49
C ALA A 193 20.16 10.91 -7.04
N VAL A 194 20.17 11.98 -6.24
CA VAL A 194 20.88 13.23 -6.57
C VAL A 194 22.37 12.95 -6.79
N HIS A 195 23.01 12.25 -5.86
CA HIS A 195 24.43 11.92 -5.96
C HIS A 195 24.74 11.12 -7.23
N ALA A 196 23.94 10.10 -7.55
CA ALA A 196 24.13 9.30 -8.76
C ALA A 196 23.97 10.15 -10.04
N LEU A 197 22.98 11.05 -10.08
CA LEU A 197 22.71 11.88 -11.27
C LEU A 197 23.75 12.98 -11.48
N CYS A 198 24.21 13.62 -10.40
CA CYS A 198 25.16 14.73 -10.50
C CYS A 198 26.60 14.28 -10.74
N ASN A 199 26.91 13.01 -10.47
CA ASN A 199 28.21 12.40 -10.75
C ASN A 199 28.20 11.47 -11.97
N ASP A 200 27.14 11.52 -12.79
CA ASP A 200 27.01 10.71 -14.02
C ASP A 200 27.30 9.22 -13.81
N PHE A 201 26.74 8.63 -12.75
CA PHE A 201 27.03 7.25 -12.39
C PHE A 201 26.74 6.27 -13.53
N THR A 202 27.72 5.41 -13.81
CA THR A 202 27.52 4.21 -14.61
C THR A 202 26.67 3.18 -13.86
N TYR A 203 26.19 2.17 -14.58
CA TYR A 203 25.40 1.08 -13.98
C TYR A 203 26.11 0.39 -12.81
N GLY A 204 27.40 0.05 -12.98
CA GLY A 204 28.20 -0.57 -11.93
C GLY A 204 28.40 0.33 -10.71
N GLN A 205 28.65 1.63 -10.91
CA GLN A 205 28.75 2.58 -9.80
C GLN A 205 27.42 2.72 -9.05
N TYR A 206 26.29 2.71 -9.76
CA TYR A 206 24.97 2.73 -9.15
C TYR A 206 24.68 1.48 -8.31
N LEU A 207 25.04 0.29 -8.81
CA LEU A 207 24.92 -0.96 -8.05
C LEU A 207 25.78 -0.97 -6.78
N ALA A 208 26.96 -0.37 -6.84
CA ALA A 208 27.92 -0.33 -5.73
C ALA A 208 27.55 0.67 -4.62
N MET A 209 26.45 1.42 -4.75
CA MET A 209 26.05 2.41 -3.76
C MET A 209 25.77 1.80 -2.38
N SER A 210 26.44 2.36 -1.38
CA SER A 210 26.46 1.89 0.00
C SER A 210 25.35 2.50 0.88
N GLY A 211 24.72 3.59 0.42
CA GLY A 211 23.76 4.35 1.21
C GLY A 211 24.40 5.39 2.13
N LYS A 212 25.66 5.76 1.89
CA LYS A 212 26.36 6.86 2.58
C LYS A 212 26.58 8.07 1.68
N GLU A 213 26.19 7.94 0.42
CA GLU A 213 26.37 8.95 -0.60
C GLU A 213 25.50 10.17 -0.29
N THR A 214 26.13 11.33 -0.25
CA THR A 214 25.47 12.62 -0.16
C THR A 214 25.95 13.45 -1.34
N GLY A 215 25.07 14.27 -1.89
CA GLY A 215 25.38 15.07 -3.06
C GLY A 215 24.73 16.43 -2.98
N GLU A 216 25.43 17.43 -3.49
CA GLU A 216 24.83 18.71 -3.78
C GLU A 216 23.88 18.57 -4.98
N VAL A 217 22.79 19.32 -4.95
CA VAL A 217 21.79 19.30 -6.02
C VAL A 217 22.38 19.97 -7.25
N CYS A 218 22.17 19.36 -8.42
CA CYS A 218 22.53 19.90 -9.73
C CYS A 218 21.27 20.06 -10.59
N ASP A 219 21.37 20.82 -11.69
CA ASP A 219 20.24 21.06 -12.59
C ASP A 219 19.65 19.76 -13.14
N ARG A 220 20.52 18.81 -13.51
CA ARG A 220 20.13 17.50 -14.02
C ARG A 220 19.28 16.73 -13.00
N SER A 221 19.70 16.67 -11.74
CA SER A 221 18.96 15.95 -10.71
C SER A 221 17.62 16.62 -10.40
N THR A 222 17.60 17.96 -10.33
CA THR A 222 16.38 18.74 -10.13
C THR A 222 15.34 18.45 -11.22
N GLN A 223 15.74 18.57 -12.49
CA GLN A 223 14.83 18.42 -13.62
C GLN A 223 14.35 16.97 -13.77
N LEU A 224 15.27 16.00 -13.71
CA LEU A 224 14.95 14.60 -13.94
C LEU A 224 14.06 14.05 -12.81
N LEU A 225 14.41 14.30 -11.55
CA LEU A 225 13.64 13.78 -10.41
C LEU A 225 12.26 14.41 -10.31
N ALA A 226 12.13 15.72 -10.55
CA ALA A 226 10.82 16.40 -10.57
C ALA A 226 9.92 15.81 -11.66
N LYS A 227 10.46 15.62 -12.87
CA LYS A 227 9.74 15.03 -13.98
C LYS A 227 9.32 13.58 -13.70
N THR A 228 10.25 12.77 -13.18
CA THR A 228 9.99 11.37 -12.81
C THR A 228 8.89 11.29 -11.76
N LYS A 229 8.97 12.10 -10.70
CA LYS A 229 7.96 12.15 -9.65
C LYS A 229 6.59 12.53 -10.21
N ALA A 230 6.50 13.58 -11.02
CA ALA A 230 5.24 14.02 -11.62
C ALA A 230 4.63 12.94 -12.53
N PHE A 231 5.45 12.24 -13.31
CA PHE A 231 5.00 11.18 -14.21
C PHE A 231 4.37 10.00 -13.45
N PHE A 232 5.05 9.49 -12.42
CA PHE A 232 4.54 8.36 -11.64
C PHE A 232 3.36 8.75 -10.74
N GLN A 233 3.35 9.98 -10.21
CA GLN A 233 2.18 10.51 -9.47
C GLN A 233 0.93 10.59 -10.35
N ALA A 234 1.06 10.96 -11.63
CA ALA A 234 -0.07 11.01 -12.56
C ALA A 234 -0.69 9.63 -12.84
N ALA A 235 0.05 8.54 -12.54
CA ALA A 235 -0.41 7.16 -12.67
C ALA A 235 -0.78 6.52 -11.31
N ASP A 236 -0.80 7.29 -10.22
CA ASP A 236 -0.98 6.80 -8.85
C ASP A 236 0.03 5.69 -8.48
N ILE A 237 1.28 5.84 -8.93
CA ILE A 237 2.39 4.92 -8.64
C ILE A 237 3.29 5.54 -7.58
N SER A 238 3.44 4.84 -6.46
CA SER A 238 4.28 5.25 -5.33
C SER A 238 5.20 4.13 -4.84
N PHE A 239 5.50 3.16 -5.70
CA PHE A 239 6.26 1.97 -5.35
C PHE A 239 7.29 1.60 -6.42
N VAL A 240 8.28 0.80 -6.01
CA VAL A 240 9.38 0.24 -6.81
C VAL A 240 9.78 -1.14 -6.23
N PRO A 241 10.50 -2.00 -6.96
CA PRO A 241 10.84 -1.86 -8.38
C PRO A 241 9.64 -2.10 -9.30
N MET A 242 9.79 -1.65 -10.55
CA MET A 242 8.89 -1.97 -11.64
C MET A 242 9.70 -2.08 -12.93
N VAL A 243 9.33 -3.03 -13.79
CA VAL A 243 9.91 -3.18 -15.13
C VAL A 243 8.83 -2.92 -16.18
N VAL A 244 9.16 -2.09 -17.16
CA VAL A 244 8.23 -1.70 -18.23
C VAL A 244 8.86 -2.04 -19.57
N ALA A 245 8.07 -2.60 -20.49
CA ALA A 245 8.50 -2.84 -21.85
C ALA A 245 8.99 -1.55 -22.53
N GLY A 246 9.94 -1.64 -23.47
CA GLY A 246 10.43 -0.48 -24.22
C GLY A 246 9.35 0.31 -24.98
N ASP A 247 8.26 -0.37 -25.33
CA ASP A 247 7.06 0.19 -25.98
C ASP A 247 5.88 0.39 -25.02
N GLY A 248 6.08 0.16 -23.72
CA GLY A 248 5.05 0.25 -22.69
C GLY A 248 3.95 -0.83 -22.76
N SER A 249 4.09 -1.86 -23.60
CA SER A 249 3.05 -2.88 -23.82
C SER A 249 2.75 -3.77 -22.61
N TRP A 250 3.72 -3.95 -21.72
CA TRP A 250 3.58 -4.70 -20.47
C TRP A 250 4.35 -4.04 -19.33
N VAL A 251 3.93 -4.39 -18.11
CA VAL A 251 4.51 -3.92 -16.85
C VAL A 251 4.60 -5.10 -15.90
N VAL A 252 5.73 -5.22 -15.21
CA VAL A 252 5.89 -6.11 -14.05
C VAL A 252 6.11 -5.25 -12.82
N GLU A 253 5.19 -5.36 -11.88
CA GLU A 253 5.26 -4.70 -10.58
C GLU A 253 6.01 -5.60 -9.59
N GLY A 254 6.94 -5.00 -8.85
CA GLY A 254 7.84 -5.74 -7.96
C GLY A 254 9.02 -6.39 -8.70
N SER A 255 9.62 -7.39 -8.04
CA SER A 255 10.89 -8.00 -8.46
C SER A 255 10.75 -9.42 -8.99
N ASN A 256 9.58 -9.78 -9.55
CA ASN A 256 9.37 -11.14 -10.09
C ASN A 256 10.12 -11.31 -11.41
N ILE A 257 11.34 -11.84 -11.35
CA ILE A 257 12.21 -12.03 -12.51
C ILE A 257 11.62 -13.01 -13.52
N ASN A 258 10.98 -14.07 -13.05
CA ASN A 258 10.39 -15.09 -13.93
C ASN A 258 9.25 -14.55 -14.78
N LYS A 259 8.43 -13.66 -14.22
CA LYS A 259 7.40 -12.94 -14.99
C LYS A 259 8.02 -12.03 -16.06
N ILE A 260 9.15 -11.38 -15.76
CA ILE A 260 9.88 -10.54 -16.72
C ILE A 260 10.46 -11.40 -17.85
N ARG A 261 11.15 -12.51 -17.50
CA ARG A 261 11.73 -13.46 -18.46
C ARG A 261 10.66 -14.05 -19.39
N SER A 262 9.49 -14.41 -18.83
CA SER A 262 8.33 -14.86 -19.61
C SER A 262 7.84 -13.83 -20.64
N PHE A 263 7.70 -12.55 -20.27
CA PHE A 263 7.32 -11.50 -21.22
C PHE A 263 8.37 -11.27 -22.32
N LEU A 264 9.63 -11.57 -22.02
CA LEU A 264 10.75 -11.44 -22.96
C LEU A 264 10.97 -12.70 -23.81
N GLY A 265 10.25 -13.80 -23.54
CA GLY A 265 10.43 -15.08 -24.21
C GLY A 265 11.75 -15.77 -23.83
N LEU A 266 12.23 -15.56 -22.61
CA LEU A 266 13.43 -16.18 -22.05
C LEU A 266 13.05 -17.33 -21.10
N ASP A 267 13.93 -18.32 -20.97
CA ASP A 267 13.75 -19.46 -20.04
C ASP A 267 13.66 -18.99 -18.59
N CYS A 268 12.92 -19.69 -17.73
CA CYS A 268 12.80 -19.28 -16.32
C CYS A 268 14.10 -19.52 -15.54
N ASP A 269 14.36 -18.66 -14.57
CA ASP A 269 15.44 -18.87 -13.60
C ASP A 269 14.94 -19.79 -12.48
N THR A 270 15.51 -20.99 -12.41
CA THR A 270 15.15 -22.03 -11.43
C THR A 270 15.77 -21.81 -10.04
N GLU A 271 16.75 -20.91 -9.92
CA GLU A 271 17.43 -20.62 -8.65
C GLU A 271 16.87 -19.37 -7.95
N ALA A 272 16.18 -18.48 -8.69
CA ALA A 272 15.60 -17.25 -8.14
C ALA A 272 14.30 -17.43 -7.33
N ASP A 273 13.61 -18.57 -7.44
CA ASP A 273 12.28 -18.77 -6.83
C ASP A 273 12.35 -19.57 -5.52
N GLY A 274 12.28 -18.85 -4.40
CA GLY A 274 11.81 -19.38 -3.11
C GLY A 274 10.32 -19.72 -3.13
N GLY A 275 9.84 -20.49 -4.12
CA GLY A 275 8.56 -21.19 -4.10
C GLY A 275 7.31 -20.41 -4.52
N ASN A 276 7.34 -19.57 -5.56
CA ASN A 276 6.10 -18.98 -6.09
C ASN A 276 5.95 -19.10 -7.62
N THR A 277 5.17 -20.12 -8.01
CA THR A 277 4.50 -20.49 -9.29
C THR A 277 4.39 -19.48 -10.46
N GLY A 278 5.45 -18.76 -10.81
CA GLY A 278 5.46 -17.79 -11.91
C GLY A 278 5.57 -18.41 -13.32
N CYS A 279 6.01 -19.66 -13.42
CA CYS A 279 6.14 -20.36 -14.70
C CYS A 279 5.04 -21.43 -14.81
N GLY A 280 3.88 -21.03 -15.36
CA GLY A 280 2.94 -21.99 -15.91
C GLY A 280 3.61 -22.72 -17.08
N SER A 281 3.55 -24.05 -17.05
CA SER A 281 4.09 -24.96 -18.05
C SER A 281 4.03 -24.39 -19.47
N ALA A 282 5.19 -24.24 -20.10
CA ALA A 282 5.29 -24.06 -21.54
C ALA A 282 4.47 -25.17 -22.22
N LYS A 283 3.55 -24.77 -23.10
CA LYS A 283 2.81 -25.68 -23.96
C LYS A 283 3.82 -26.52 -24.75
N ALA A 284 3.78 -27.83 -24.54
CA ALA A 284 4.13 -28.78 -25.57
C ALA A 284 2.91 -28.92 -26.50
N GLU A 285 3.19 -28.98 -27.80
CA GLU A 285 2.30 -29.20 -28.96
C GLU A 285 1.66 -27.94 -29.59
#